data_AF-A0A3M1AZJ6-F1
#
_entry.id   AF-A0A3M1AZJ6-F1
#
_cell.length_a   1.000
_cell.length_b   1.000
_cell.length_c   1.000
_cell.angle_alpha   90.00
_cell.angle_beta   90.00
_cell.angle_gamma   90.00
#
_symmetry.space_group_name_H-M   'P 1'
#
loop_
_entity.id
_entity.type
_entity.pdbx_description
1 polymer ?
#
loop_
_entity_poly.entity_id
_entity_poly.type
_entity_poly.pdbx_seq_one_letter_code
_entity_poly.pdbx_strand_id
1 'polypeptide(L)'
;LHASISCKWTLRSDRAQNSRTEALNLIRNRKGHLPHIVAVTAEPTATRIASLALGTGDIDCVYHFALNELKTAILAIEDESQADMLNMLIEGRRLRDISDLPFDLAI
;
A
#
# COMPACT_ATOMS: atom_id res chain seq x y z
N LEU A 1 15.49 14.24 1.48
CA LEU A 1 14.27 13.56 1.95
C LEU A 1 14.52 12.07 1.75
N HIS A 2 14.44 11.26 2.82
CA HIS A 2 14.71 9.83 2.72
C HIS A 2 13.44 9.05 2.31
N ALA A 3 12.29 9.35 2.92
CA ALA A 3 11.03 8.71 2.62
C ALA A 3 9.85 9.69 2.75
N SER A 4 8.76 9.38 2.04
CA SER A 4 7.44 9.99 2.13
C SER A 4 6.43 8.89 2.41
N ILE A 5 5.85 8.89 3.61
CA ILE A 5 4.97 7.81 4.11
C ILE A 5 3.55 8.35 4.22
N SER A 6 2.68 7.94 3.31
CA SER A 6 1.25 8.30 3.31
C SER A 6 0.45 7.38 4.25
N CYS A 7 -0.08 7.91 5.35
CA CYS A 7 -0.94 7.14 6.25
C CYS A 7 -2.43 7.30 5.90
N LYS A 8 -3.16 6.19 5.76
CA LYS A 8 -4.60 6.16 5.47
C LYS A 8 -5.31 5.19 6.42
N TRP A 9 -6.07 5.72 7.38
CA TRP A 9 -6.81 4.85 8.30
C TRP A 9 -7.84 3.98 7.56
N THR A 10 -8.58 4.59 6.63
CA THR A 10 -9.51 3.90 5.73
C THR A 10 -9.34 4.46 4.33
N LEU A 11 -9.64 3.65 3.31
CA LEU A 11 -9.59 4.05 1.91
C LEU A 11 -11.01 4.22 1.36
N ARG A 12 -11.13 5.18 0.45
CA ARG A 12 -12.21 5.27 -0.52
C ARG A 12 -11.57 5.54 -1.88
N SER A 13 -12.22 5.11 -2.95
CA SER A 13 -11.67 5.20 -4.31
C SER A 13 -11.33 6.64 -4.72
N ASP A 14 -12.09 7.63 -4.25
CA ASP A 14 -11.84 9.06 -4.44
C ASP A 14 -10.65 9.59 -3.62
N ARG A 15 -10.49 9.11 -2.38
CA ARG A 15 -9.46 9.58 -1.43
C ARG A 15 -8.08 8.95 -1.63
N ALA A 16 -8.00 7.86 -2.38
CA ALA A 16 -6.72 7.23 -2.76
C ALA A 16 -5.89 8.11 -3.71
N GLN A 17 -6.52 9.01 -4.47
CA GLN A 17 -5.85 9.84 -5.48
C GLN A 17 -4.91 10.91 -4.91
N ASN A 18 -5.12 11.35 -3.66
CA ASN A 18 -4.25 12.36 -3.05
C ASN A 18 -2.83 11.82 -2.89
N SER A 19 -2.67 10.58 -2.41
CA SER A 19 -1.35 9.95 -2.26
C SER A 19 -0.64 9.79 -3.61
N ARG A 20 -1.38 9.53 -4.69
CA ARG A 20 -0.82 9.47 -6.05
C ARG A 20 -0.37 10.83 -6.54
N THR A 21 -1.17 11.87 -6.32
CA THR A 21 -0.83 13.24 -6.71
C THR A 21 0.41 13.74 -5.96
N GLU A 22 0.48 13.49 -4.65
CA GLU A 22 1.64 13.82 -3.83
C GLU A 22 2.89 13.07 -4.30
N ALA A 23 2.78 11.77 -4.57
CA ALA A 23 3.85 10.95 -5.14
C ALA A 23 4.36 11.50 -6.47
N LEU A 24 3.46 11.78 -7.42
CA LEU A 24 3.81 12.33 -8.72
C LEU A 24 4.48 13.70 -8.61
N ASN A 25 4.08 14.52 -7.64
CA ASN A 25 4.74 15.80 -7.37
C ASN A 25 6.18 15.61 -6.87
N LEU A 26 6.42 14.64 -5.99
CA LEU A 26 7.78 14.30 -5.54
C LEU A 26 8.62 13.77 -6.71
N ILE A 27 8.07 12.86 -7.52
CA ILE A 27 8.76 12.31 -8.69
C ILE A 27 9.13 13.43 -9.67
N ARG A 28 8.19 14.32 -10.01
CA ARG A 28 8.40 15.38 -11.01
C ARG A 28 9.38 16.46 -10.56
N ASN A 29 9.35 16.85 -9.29
CA ASN A 29 10.12 18.00 -8.80
C ASN A 29 11.42 17.62 -8.08
N ARG A 30 11.77 16.34 -8.01
CA ARG A 30 13.02 15.91 -7.36
C ARG A 30 14.25 16.45 -8.09
N LYS A 31 15.27 16.80 -7.30
CA LYS A 31 16.65 16.96 -7.76
C LYS A 31 17.50 15.96 -6.99
N GLY A 32 17.92 14.88 -7.65
CA GLY A 32 18.66 13.77 -7.04
C GLY A 32 17.82 12.50 -6.88
N HIS A 33 18.18 11.67 -5.90
CA HIS A 33 17.54 10.39 -5.64
C HIS A 33 16.05 10.56 -5.26
N LEU A 34 15.21 9.65 -5.73
CA LEU A 34 13.80 9.63 -5.36
C LEU A 34 13.68 9.13 -3.91
N PRO A 35 13.00 9.83 -2.99
CA PRO A 35 12.72 9.26 -1.67
C PRO A 35 11.86 8.00 -1.83
N HIS A 36 11.87 7.10 -0.85
CA HIS A 36 10.86 6.02 -0.80
C HIS A 36 9.46 6.63 -0.74
N ILE A 37 8.56 6.21 -1.63
CA ILE A 37 7.18 6.68 -1.67
C ILE A 37 6.28 5.50 -1.35
N VAL A 38 5.80 5.45 -0.11
CA VAL A 38 5.04 4.31 0.41
C VAL A 38 3.74 4.77 1.04
N ALA A 39 2.81 3.84 1.23
CA ALA A 39 1.59 4.09 1.99
C ALA A 39 1.40 3.05 3.10
N VAL A 40 0.87 3.49 4.24
CA VAL A 40 0.45 2.62 5.34
C VAL A 40 -1.06 2.72 5.49
N THR A 41 -1.75 1.59 5.59
CA THR A 41 -3.21 1.56 5.68
C THR A 41 -3.76 0.59 6.72
N ALA A 42 -4.93 0.93 7.25
CA ALA A 42 -5.76 0.06 8.09
C ALA A 42 -7.10 -0.30 7.42
N GLU A 43 -7.18 -0.15 6.10
CA GLU A 43 -8.37 -0.49 5.32
C GLU A 43 -8.66 -2.00 5.35
N PRO A 44 -9.86 -2.45 5.79
CA PRO A 44 -10.16 -3.87 5.97
C PRO A 44 -10.55 -4.62 4.68
N THR A 45 -10.70 -3.94 3.54
CA THR A 45 -11.14 -4.59 2.29
C THR A 45 -10.03 -4.62 1.25
N ALA A 46 -9.74 -5.82 0.72
CA ALA A 46 -8.68 -6.04 -0.27
C ALA A 46 -8.90 -5.21 -1.53
N THR A 47 -10.15 -5.05 -1.98
CA THR A 47 -10.49 -4.23 -3.16
C THR A 47 -10.18 -2.74 -2.97
N ARG A 48 -10.35 -2.19 -1.77
CA ARG A 48 -9.99 -0.79 -1.49
C ARG A 48 -8.50 -0.61 -1.29
N ILE A 49 -7.81 -1.58 -0.68
CA ILE A 49 -6.33 -1.59 -0.65
C ILE A 49 -5.80 -1.61 -2.09
N ALA A 50 -6.35 -2.45 -2.95
CA ALA A 50 -6.00 -2.56 -4.36
C ALA A 50 -6.15 -1.24 -5.12
N SER A 51 -7.16 -0.42 -4.79
CA SER A 51 -7.33 0.90 -5.42
C SER A 51 -6.14 1.84 -5.25
N LEU A 52 -5.31 1.62 -4.21
CA LEU A 52 -4.06 2.33 -3.98
C LEU A 52 -2.85 1.53 -4.49
N ALA A 53 -2.79 0.24 -4.14
CA ALA A 53 -1.66 -0.65 -4.41
C ALA A 53 -1.50 -1.04 -5.89
N LEU A 54 -2.59 -1.17 -6.64
CA LEU A 54 -2.59 -1.42 -8.09
C LEU A 54 -2.36 -0.10 -8.82
N GLY A 55 -1.09 0.17 -9.12
CA GLY A 55 -0.62 1.34 -9.84
C GLY A 55 0.83 1.09 -10.26
N THR A 56 1.27 1.72 -11.34
CA THR A 56 2.62 1.56 -11.87
C THR A 56 3.41 2.85 -11.67
N GLY A 57 4.35 2.83 -10.73
CA GLY A 57 5.44 3.81 -10.64
C GLY A 57 5.19 5.07 -9.80
N ASP A 58 4.04 5.20 -9.15
CA ASP A 58 3.74 6.28 -8.21
C ASP A 58 3.98 5.87 -6.75
N ILE A 59 3.55 4.67 -6.36
CA ILE A 59 3.74 4.13 -5.01
C ILE A 59 4.59 2.86 -5.08
N ASP A 60 5.69 2.84 -4.32
CA ASP A 60 6.64 1.73 -4.27
C ASP A 60 5.97 0.49 -3.68
N CYS A 61 5.35 0.64 -2.50
CA CYS A 61 4.61 -0.42 -1.82
C CYS A 61 3.54 0.15 -0.87
N VAL A 62 2.50 -0.64 -0.62
CA VAL A 62 1.51 -0.40 0.44
C VAL A 62 1.78 -1.37 1.59
N TYR A 63 1.70 -0.87 2.82
CA TYR A 63 1.89 -1.66 4.03
C TYR A 63 0.57 -1.68 4.82
N HIS A 64 0.11 -2.87 5.16
CA HIS A 64 -1.07 -3.03 6.02
C HIS A 64 -0.65 -3.12 7.49
N PHE A 65 -1.36 -2.43 8.38
CA PHE A 65 -0.99 -2.38 9.81
C PHE A 65 -1.15 -3.71 10.57
N ALA A 66 -1.93 -4.63 10.00
CA ALA A 66 -2.28 -5.93 10.59
C ALA A 66 -2.52 -6.95 9.46
N LEU A 67 -1.52 -7.19 8.59
CA LEU A 67 -1.73 -7.97 7.36
C LEU A 67 -2.09 -9.42 7.67
N ASN A 68 -1.46 -9.99 8.69
CA ASN A 68 -1.68 -11.37 9.11
C ASN A 68 -3.12 -11.56 9.62
N GLU A 69 -3.59 -10.63 10.45
CA GLU A 69 -4.95 -10.62 10.97
C GLU A 69 -5.98 -10.44 9.87
N LEU A 70 -5.72 -9.56 8.90
CA LEU A 70 -6.57 -9.38 7.73
C LEU A 70 -6.70 -10.68 6.93
N LYS A 71 -5.58 -11.38 6.71
CA LYS A 71 -5.56 -12.68 6.02
C LYS A 71 -6.40 -13.71 6.77
N THR A 72 -6.24 -13.82 8.09
CA THR A 72 -7.05 -14.73 8.92
C THR A 72 -8.53 -14.38 8.87
N ALA A 73 -8.88 -13.09 8.93
CA ALA A 73 -10.26 -12.64 8.88
C ALA A 73 -10.94 -12.96 7.54
N ILE A 74 -10.26 -12.74 6.41
CA ILE A 74 -10.76 -13.07 5.07
C ILE A 74 -10.96 -14.58 4.90
N LEU A 75 -10.01 -15.39 5.39
CA LEU A 75 -10.15 -16.85 5.36
C LEU A 75 -11.33 -17.35 6.19
N ALA A 76 -11.60 -16.72 7.35
CA ALA A 76 -12.68 -17.12 8.25
C ALA A 76 -14.09 -16.83 7.70
N ILE A 77 -14.23 -15.85 6.79
CA ILE A 77 -15.51 -15.53 6.14
C ILE A 77 -15.72 -16.26 4.81
N GLU A 78 -14.74 -17.08 4.38
CA GLU A 78 -14.79 -17.87 3.15
C GLU A 78 -15.04 -17.02 1.88
N ASP A 79 -14.56 -15.77 1.86
CA ASP A 79 -14.67 -14.87 0.70
C ASP A 79 -13.48 -15.07 -0.26
N GLU A 80 -13.66 -15.98 -1.22
CA GLU A 80 -12.65 -16.31 -2.24
C GLU A 80 -12.21 -15.07 -3.04
N SER A 81 -13.13 -14.15 -3.35
CA SER A 81 -12.80 -12.95 -4.14
C SER A 81 -11.87 -12.00 -3.37
N GLN A 82 -12.12 -11.80 -2.07
CA GLN A 82 -11.21 -11.02 -1.22
C GLN A 82 -9.87 -11.73 -1.04
N ALA A 83 -9.88 -13.06 -0.89
CA ALA A 83 -8.67 -13.87 -0.73
C ALA A 83 -7.77 -13.79 -1.97
N ASP A 84 -8.35 -13.97 -3.16
CA ASP A 84 -7.62 -13.90 -4.43
C ASP A 84 -7.02 -12.50 -4.67
N MET A 85 -7.81 -11.45 -4.41
CA MET A 85 -7.33 -10.07 -4.50
C MET A 85 -6.18 -9.81 -3.52
N LEU A 86 -6.31 -10.24 -2.26
CA LEU A 86 -5.28 -10.06 -1.25
C LEU A 86 -3.99 -10.80 -1.63
N ASN A 87 -4.10 -12.07 -2.04
CA ASN A 87 -2.96 -12.88 -2.44
C ASN A 87 -2.25 -12.28 -3.66
N MET A 88 -2.99 -11.82 -4.67
CA MET A 88 -2.43 -11.15 -5.84
C MET A 88 -1.61 -9.90 -5.46
N LEU A 89 -2.09 -9.10 -4.50
CA LEU A 89 -1.34 -7.93 -4.02
C LEU A 89 -0.05 -8.32 -3.27
N ILE A 90 -0.10 -9.35 -2.44
CA ILE A 90 1.04 -9.85 -1.65
C ILE A 90 2.09 -10.46 -2.59
N GLU A 91 1.68 -11.39 -3.45
CA GLU A 91 2.56 -12.08 -4.41
C GLU A 91 3.16 -11.10 -5.42
N GLY A 92 2.39 -10.10 -5.85
CA GLY A 92 2.85 -9.00 -6.69
C GLY A 92 3.78 -8.01 -5.98
N ARG A 93 4.09 -8.22 -4.68
CA ARG A 93 4.88 -7.32 -3.83
C ARG A 93 4.34 -5.89 -3.76
N ARG A 94 3.03 -5.73 -3.97
CA ARG A 94 2.32 -4.44 -3.90
C ARG A 94 1.74 -4.17 -2.51
N LEU A 95 1.54 -5.22 -1.72
CA LEU A 95 1.09 -5.16 -0.33
C LEU A 95 2.04 -5.97 0.56
N ARG A 96 2.46 -5.38 1.69
CA ARG A 96 3.31 -6.01 2.71
C ARG A 96 2.79 -5.72 4.12
N ASP A 97 3.35 -6.38 5.12
CA ASP A 97 3.02 -6.10 6.51
C ASP A 97 3.80 -4.88 7.00
N ILE A 98 3.23 -4.10 7.92
CA ILE A 98 3.90 -2.92 8.49
C ILE A 98 5.26 -3.25 9.13
N SER A 99 5.47 -4.48 9.58
CA SER A 99 6.76 -4.93 10.10
C SER A 99 7.88 -5.00 9.05
N ASP A 100 7.54 -5.05 7.76
CA ASP A 100 8.51 -5.03 6.66
C ASP A 100 9.04 -3.60 6.37
N LEU A 101 8.24 -2.58 6.68
CA LEU A 101 8.55 -1.18 6.34
C LEU A 101 9.92 -0.69 6.86
N PRO A 102 10.31 -0.92 8.14
CA PRO A 102 11.61 -0.48 8.63
C PRO A 102 12.80 -1.06 7.85
N PHE A 103 12.68 -2.30 7.38
CA PHE A 103 13.73 -2.97 6.60
C PHE A 103 13.77 -2.46 5.16
N ASP A 104 12.60 -2.23 4.57
CA ASP A 104 12.48 -1.66 3.21
C ASP A 104 12.93 -0.20 3.13
N LEU A 105 12.98 0.53 4.25
CA LEU A 105 13.57 1.87 4.34
C LEU A 105 15.08 1.85 4.58
N ALA A 106 15.67 0.70 4.91
CA ALA A 106 17.10 0.60 5.23
C ALA A 106 17.99 0.27 4.02
N ILE A 107 17.41 0.16 2.82
CA ILE A 107 18.08 -0.17 1.55
C ILE A 107 18.52 1.06 0.76
#